data_AF-A0A2U3LPH1-F1
#
_entry.id   AF-A0A2U3LPH1-F1
#
_cell.length_a   1.000
_cell.length_b   1.000
_cell.length_c   1.000
_cell.angle_alpha   90.00
_cell.angle_beta   90.00
_cell.angle_gamma   90.00
#
_symmetry.space_group_name_H-M   'P 1'
#
loop_
_entity.id
_entity.type
_entity.pdbx_description
1 polymer ?
#
loop_
_entity_poly.entity_id
_entity_poly.type
_entity_poly.pdbx_seq_one_letter_code
_entity_poly.pdbx_strand_id
1 'polypeptide(L)'
;MFNTPPKSLKVNVTKDQAVATARITAEKKGFKTFSDAKLDVEQASDYWTSQGSPKSADYCTLVWVVTFKDSSQNRARIYVDTLTGLVVGGGQAI
;
A
#
# COMPACT_ATOMS: atom_id res chain seq x y z
N MET A 1 10.14 14.67 -4.08
CA MET A 1 9.21 15.24 -5.08
C MET A 1 9.30 14.39 -6.32
N PHE A 2 8.20 13.81 -6.79
CA PHE A 2 8.19 13.00 -8.00
C PHE A 2 8.10 13.92 -9.22
N ASN A 3 8.93 13.69 -10.23
CA ASN A 3 8.93 14.49 -11.47
C ASN A 3 7.79 14.10 -12.44
N THR A 4 6.95 13.13 -12.06
CA THR A 4 5.84 12.63 -12.86
C THR A 4 4.51 12.95 -12.16
N PRO A 5 3.56 13.63 -12.83
CA PRO A 5 2.23 13.86 -12.25
C PRO A 5 1.52 12.53 -11.95
N PRO A 6 0.67 12.48 -10.91
CA PRO A 6 -0.03 11.26 -10.56
C PRO A 6 -1.01 10.86 -11.66
N LYS A 7 -1.04 9.56 -11.98
CA LYS A 7 -1.94 8.96 -12.99
C LYS A 7 -3.41 9.23 -12.68
N SER A 8 -3.77 9.30 -11.39
CA SER A 8 -5.11 9.62 -10.92
C SER A 8 -5.06 10.16 -9.49
N LEU A 9 -5.99 11.07 -9.18
CA LEU A 9 -6.31 11.55 -7.83
C LEU A 9 -7.76 11.21 -7.41
N LYS A 10 -8.48 10.41 -8.21
CA LYS A 10 -9.86 10.03 -7.93
C LYS A 10 -9.92 8.95 -6.86
N VAL A 11 -10.83 9.10 -5.89
CA VAL A 11 -11.09 8.11 -4.85
C VAL A 11 -12.44 7.44 -5.09
N ASN A 12 -12.40 6.19 -5.54
CA ASN A 12 -13.57 5.31 -5.68
C ASN A 12 -13.64 4.24 -4.59
N VAL A 13 -12.50 3.96 -3.95
CA VAL A 13 -12.35 2.95 -2.91
C VAL A 13 -12.38 3.64 -1.56
N THR A 14 -13.26 3.18 -0.67
CA THR A 14 -13.34 3.68 0.70
C THR A 14 -12.17 3.18 1.56
N LYS A 15 -11.94 3.84 2.70
CA LYS A 15 -10.92 3.41 3.68
C LYS A 15 -11.12 1.94 4.09
N ASP A 16 -12.36 1.55 4.41
CA ASP A 16 -12.66 0.20 4.89
C ASP A 16 -12.42 -0.87 3.83
N GLN A 17 -12.78 -0.58 2.57
CA GLN A 17 -12.47 -1.47 1.44
C GLN A 17 -10.96 -1.62 1.25
N ALA A 18 -10.21 -0.52 1.31
CA ALA A 18 -8.75 -0.57 1.21
C ALA A 18 -8.12 -1.38 2.36
N VAL A 19 -8.61 -1.20 3.59
CA VAL A 19 -8.15 -1.97 4.76
C VAL A 19 -8.46 -3.46 4.60
N ALA A 20 -9.66 -3.81 4.13
CA ALA A 20 -10.04 -5.20 3.88
C ALA A 20 -9.13 -5.84 2.82
N THR A 21 -8.87 -5.15 1.71
CA THR A 21 -7.94 -5.63 0.68
C THR A 21 -6.52 -5.80 1.23
N ALA A 22 -6.00 -4.79 1.94
CA ALA A 22 -4.64 -4.81 2.47
C ALA A 22 -4.44 -5.90 3.53
N ARG A 23 -5.47 -6.23 4.31
CA ARG A 23 -5.41 -7.26 5.36
C ARG A 23 -4.95 -8.62 4.83
N ILE A 24 -5.45 -9.03 3.67
CA ILE A 24 -5.08 -10.32 3.04
C ILE A 24 -3.58 -10.39 2.80
N THR A 25 -2.97 -9.31 2.32
CA THR A 25 -1.52 -9.23 2.09
C THR A 25 -0.75 -9.12 3.41
N ALA A 26 -1.24 -8.34 4.36
CA ALA A 26 -0.60 -8.15 5.67
C ALA A 26 -0.50 -9.46 6.45
N GLU A 27 -1.60 -10.22 6.53
CA GLU A 27 -1.68 -11.47 7.29
C GLU A 27 -0.77 -12.54 6.71
N LYS A 28 -0.67 -12.65 5.38
CA LYS A 28 0.28 -13.55 4.69
C LYS A 28 1.74 -13.26 5.05
N LYS A 29 2.05 -12.03 5.47
CA LYS A 29 3.39 -11.58 5.88
C LYS A 29 3.57 -11.54 7.41
N GLY A 30 2.56 -11.95 8.18
CA GLY A 30 2.61 -11.99 9.65
C GLY A 30 2.15 -10.72 10.36
N PHE A 31 1.68 -9.70 9.63
CA PHE A 31 1.19 -8.44 10.20
C PHE A 31 -0.34 -8.50 10.37
N LYS A 32 -0.81 -8.69 11.60
CA LYS A 32 -2.23 -8.97 11.88
C LYS A 32 -3.00 -7.79 12.46
N THR A 33 -2.32 -6.85 13.09
CA THR A 33 -2.98 -5.75 13.81
C THR A 33 -3.07 -4.52 12.92
N PHE A 34 -4.29 -4.11 12.56
CA PHE A 34 -4.50 -2.85 11.85
C PHE A 34 -4.06 -1.67 12.73
N SER A 35 -3.33 -0.72 12.14
CA SER A 35 -2.82 0.47 12.86
C SER A 35 -3.41 1.77 12.34
N ASP A 36 -3.38 2.00 11.02
CA ASP A 36 -3.87 3.25 10.42
C ASP A 36 -4.09 3.08 8.90
N ALA A 37 -4.88 3.96 8.29
CA ALA A 37 -4.90 4.14 6.84
C ALA A 37 -5.14 5.61 6.48
N LYS A 38 -4.29 6.13 5.57
CA LYS A 38 -4.33 7.51 5.05
C LYS A 38 -4.25 7.53 3.52
N LEU A 39 -4.72 8.61 2.92
CA LEU A 39 -4.49 8.88 1.50
C LEU A 39 -3.11 9.52 1.33
N ASP A 40 -2.35 9.08 0.33
CA ASP A 40 -1.08 9.69 -0.03
C ASP A 40 -0.79 9.49 -1.53
N VAL A 41 0.02 10.36 -2.10
CA VAL A 41 0.49 10.21 -3.49
C VAL A 41 1.83 9.52 -3.45
N GLU A 42 1.84 8.26 -3.90
CA GLU A 42 3.02 7.41 -3.81
C GLU A 42 3.42 6.88 -5.19
N GLN A 43 4.73 6.68 -5.37
CA GLN A 43 5.27 5.85 -6.42
C GLN A 43 5.29 4.42 -5.90
N ALA A 44 4.17 3.71 -6.03
CA ALA A 44 4.03 2.38 -5.47
C ALA A 44 5.13 1.45 -6.01
N SER A 45 5.96 0.90 -5.12
CA SER A 45 6.95 -0.11 -5.47
C SER A 45 6.41 -1.50 -5.16
N ASP A 46 6.69 -2.45 -6.04
CA ASP A 46 6.20 -3.82 -5.95
C ASP A 46 6.93 -4.67 -4.90
N TYR A 47 7.57 -4.06 -3.90
CA TYR A 47 8.49 -4.70 -2.93
C TYR A 47 7.91 -5.96 -2.25
N TRP A 48 6.58 -6.04 -2.11
CA TRP A 48 5.88 -7.21 -1.56
C TRP A 48 5.09 -8.04 -2.59
N THR A 49 4.90 -7.53 -3.80
CA THR A 49 4.15 -8.18 -4.88
C THR A 49 5.06 -8.79 -5.96
N SER A 50 6.36 -8.46 -6.00
CA SER A 50 7.33 -9.08 -6.91
C SER A 50 8.12 -10.19 -6.22
N GLN A 51 8.35 -11.29 -6.95
CA GLN A 51 9.21 -12.40 -6.50
C GLN A 51 10.72 -12.11 -6.71
N GLY A 52 11.11 -10.83 -6.87
CA GLY A 52 12.48 -10.45 -7.27
C GLY A 52 12.91 -9.11 -6.70
N SER A 53 13.88 -8.47 -7.37
CA SER A 53 14.35 -7.13 -6.96
C SER A 53 13.19 -6.13 -7.05
N PRO A 54 12.95 -5.33 -5.99
CA PRO A 54 11.88 -4.35 -5.97
C PRO A 54 11.98 -3.40 -7.17
N LYS A 55 10.94 -3.32 -7.96
CA LYS A 55 10.79 -2.29 -8.99
C LYS A 55 9.82 -1.24 -8.48
N SER A 56 10.29 0.00 -8.51
CA SER A 56 9.40 1.14 -8.37
C SER A 56 8.54 1.24 -9.63
N ALA A 57 7.24 1.48 -9.48
CA ALA A 57 6.41 1.81 -10.64
C ALA A 57 6.93 3.08 -11.31
N ASP A 58 6.88 3.18 -12.64
CA ASP A 58 7.30 4.40 -13.37
C ASP A 58 6.29 5.57 -13.25
N TYR A 59 5.26 5.41 -12.42
CA TYR A 59 4.19 6.37 -12.23
C TYR A 59 3.88 6.57 -10.74
N CYS A 60 3.35 7.75 -10.42
CA CYS A 60 2.74 8.03 -9.12
C CYS A 60 1.22 7.88 -9.23
N THR A 61 0.56 7.51 -8.13
CA THR A 61 -0.91 7.50 -8.06
C THR A 61 -1.36 7.79 -6.64
N LEU A 62 -2.60 8.26 -6.48
CA LEU A 62 -3.21 8.38 -5.17
C LEU A 62 -3.56 6.98 -4.64
N VAL A 63 -2.99 6.64 -3.48
CA VAL A 63 -3.18 5.35 -2.82
C VAL A 63 -3.74 5.52 -1.42
N TRP A 64 -4.43 4.51 -0.93
CA TRP A 64 -4.56 4.26 0.50
C TRP A 64 -3.27 3.61 1.01
N VAL A 65 -2.54 4.31 1.86
CA VAL A 65 -1.42 3.77 2.63
C VAL A 65 -1.98 3.11 3.89
N VAL A 66 -2.14 1.80 3.85
CA VAL A 66 -2.68 1.00 4.96
C VAL A 66 -1.54 0.42 5.78
N THR A 67 -1.57 0.65 7.09
CA THR A 67 -0.54 0.19 8.03
C THR A 67 -1.05 -0.94 8.91
N PHE A 68 -0.29 -2.03 8.96
CA PHE A 68 -0.48 -3.13 9.91
C PHE A 68 0.76 -3.33 10.77
N LYS A 69 0.61 -4.03 11.90
CA LYS A 69 1.69 -4.38 12.82
C LYS A 69 1.75 -5.89 13.09
N ASP A 70 2.95 -6.38 13.36
CA ASP A 70 3.17 -7.72 13.92
C ASP A 70 3.17 -7.68 15.46
N SER A 71 3.43 -8.84 16.10
CA SER A 71 3.51 -8.96 17.57
C SER A 71 4.65 -8.14 18.18
N SER A 72 5.70 -7.87 17.40
CA SER A 72 6.88 -7.12 17.80
C SER A 72 6.76 -5.62 17.51
N GLN A 73 5.57 -5.14 17.11
CA GLN A 73 5.28 -3.76 16.72
C GLN A 73 5.97 -3.29 15.42
N ASN A 74 6.59 -4.18 14.64
CA ASN A 74 7.12 -3.83 13.33
C ASN A 74 5.97 -3.45 12.40
N ARG A 75 6.21 -2.51 11.47
CA ARG A 75 5.14 -1.94 10.64
C ARG A 75 5.20 -2.44 9.21
N ALA A 76 4.06 -2.87 8.70
CA ALA A 76 3.78 -3.07 7.29
C ALA A 76 3.12 -1.82 6.72
N ARG A 77 3.55 -1.34 5.56
CA ARG A 77 2.77 -0.38 4.76
C ARG A 77 2.36 -1.05 3.46
N ILE A 78 1.07 -0.99 3.14
CA ILE A 78 0.49 -1.58 1.95
C ILE A 78 -0.21 -0.47 1.18
N TYR A 79 0.08 -0.38 -0.11
CA TYR A 79 -0.45 0.66 -1.00
C TYR A 79 -1.58 0.08 -1.83
N VAL A 80 -2.79 0.58 -1.62
CA VAL A 80 -3.98 0.18 -2.36
C VAL A 80 -4.41 1.32 -3.26
N ASP A 81 -4.49 1.07 -4.56
CA ASP A 81 -4.90 2.08 -5.53
C ASP A 81 -6.34 2.53 -5.27
N THR A 82 -6.54 3.86 -5.17
CA THR A 82 -7.82 4.44 -4.75
C THR A 82 -8.91 4.36 -5.82
N LEU A 83 -8.55 4.05 -7.07
CA LEU A 83 -9.47 3.93 -8.20
C LEU A 83 -9.95 2.49 -8.39
N THR A 84 -9.04 1.53 -8.29
CA THR A 84 -9.24 0.12 -8.64
C THR A 84 -9.38 -0.81 -7.43
N GLY A 85 -8.86 -0.39 -6.27
CA GLY A 85 -8.86 -1.20 -5.05
C GLY A 85 -7.82 -2.31 -5.06
N LEU A 86 -6.91 -2.32 -6.03
CA LEU A 86 -5.84 -3.30 -6.13
C LEU A 86 -4.63 -2.92 -5.26
N VAL A 87 -3.95 -3.92 -4.70
CA VAL A 87 -2.65 -3.71 -4.07
C VAL A 87 -1.63 -3.45 -5.16
N VAL A 88 -1.05 -2.25 -5.15
CA VAL A 88 -0.04 -1.80 -6.12
C VAL A 88 1.36 -1.77 -5.54
N GLY A 89 1.50 -2.02 -4.24
CA GLY A 89 2.79 -2.12 -3.59
C GLY A 89 2.69 -2.31 -2.08
N GLY A 90 3.84 -2.38 -1.44
CA GLY A 90 3.92 -2.45 0.01
C GLY A 90 5.30 -2.91 0.48
N GLY A 91 5.61 -2.66 1.74
CA GLY A 91 6.92 -2.92 2.33
C GLY A 91 6.88 -3.02 3.85
N GLN A 92 7.92 -3.60 4.42
CA GLN A 92 8.17 -3.55 5.86
C GLN A 92 8.95 -2.28 6.17
N ALA A 93 8.44 -1.48 7.11
CA ALA A 93 9.21 -0.45 7.78
C ALA A 93 9.68 -1.03 9.13
N ILE A 94 10.99 -1.12 9.30
CA ILE A 94 11.65 -1.41 10.58
C ILE A 94 11.58 -0.16 11.44
#